data_AF-A0A0H9TTR2-F1
#
_entry.id   AF-A0A0H9TTR2-F1
#
_cell.length_a   1.000
_cell.length_b   1.000
_cell.length_c   1.000
_cell.angle_alpha   90.00
_cell.angle_beta   90.00
_cell.angle_gamma   90.00
#
_symmetry.space_group_name_H-M   'P 1'
#
loop_
_entity.id
_entity.type
_entity.pdbx_description
1 polymer ?
#
loop_
_entity_poly.entity_id
_entity_poly.type
_entity_poly.pdbx_seq_one_letter_code
_entity_poly.pdbx_strand_id
1 'polypeptide(L)'
;MALTAEIAIKAAQTGHLVLSTLHTNSTCETLVRLQQMGVARWMLSSALTLVIAQRLVRKLCPHCRQQQGEPIHIPVNVWPSPLPHWQAPGCVHCYHGFYGRTALFEVLPITPVIRQLISANTDVESLETHARQAGMRTLFENGCLAVEQGLTTFEELIRVLGMPHGE
;
A
#
# COMPACT_ATOMS: atom_id res chain seq x y z
N MET A 1 -17.09 15.91 -6.17
CA MET A 1 -16.46 14.83 -5.38
C MET A 1 -16.88 14.88 -3.90
N ALA A 2 -16.83 16.03 -3.22
CA ALA A 2 -17.24 16.17 -1.81
C ALA A 2 -18.67 15.64 -1.52
N LEU A 3 -19.67 16.09 -2.29
CA LEU A 3 -21.07 15.65 -2.15
C LEU A 3 -21.23 14.12 -2.31
N THR A 4 -20.53 13.52 -3.27
CA THR A 4 -20.58 12.07 -3.53
C THR A 4 -20.00 11.27 -2.37
N ALA A 5 -18.87 11.73 -1.80
CA ALA A 5 -18.24 11.09 -0.65
C ALA A 5 -19.13 11.16 0.60
N GLU A 6 -19.79 12.30 0.83
CA GLU A 6 -20.71 12.47 1.96
C GLU A 6 -21.93 11.55 1.84
N ILE A 7 -22.57 11.47 0.67
CA ILE A 7 -23.71 10.59 0.43
C ILE A 7 -23.32 9.12 0.62
N ALA A 8 -22.17 8.72 0.08
CA ALA A 8 -21.67 7.34 0.22
C ALA A 8 -21.46 6.96 1.69
N ILE A 9 -20.92 7.87 2.50
CA ILE A 9 -20.67 7.64 3.93
C ILE A 9 -21.98 7.60 4.73
N LYS A 10 -22.93 8.50 4.43
CA LYS A 10 -24.28 8.46 5.04
C LYS A 10 -24.99 7.16 4.72
N ALA A 11 -24.92 6.68 3.47
CA ALA A 11 -25.48 5.38 3.08
C ALA A 11 -24.85 4.24 3.90
N ALA A 12 -23.53 4.27 4.09
CA ALA A 12 -22.84 3.29 4.92
C ALA A 12 -23.28 3.32 6.40
N GLN A 13 -23.47 4.50 6.99
CA GLN A 13 -23.98 4.64 8.37
C GLN A 13 -25.40 4.07 8.55
N THR A 14 -26.21 4.11 7.49
CA THR A 14 -27.57 3.52 7.49
C THR A 14 -27.59 2.00 7.28
N GLY A 15 -26.42 1.34 7.27
CA GLY A 15 -26.31 -0.13 7.23
C GLY A 15 -26.06 -0.72 5.84
N HIS A 16 -25.78 0.11 4.83
CA HIS A 16 -25.42 -0.39 3.49
C HIS A 16 -23.92 -0.67 3.40
N LEU A 17 -23.53 -1.79 2.77
CA LEU A 17 -22.14 -1.98 2.38
C LEU A 17 -21.82 -1.11 1.16
N VAL A 18 -20.91 -0.17 1.33
CA VAL A 18 -20.49 0.75 0.26
C VAL A 18 -19.04 0.51 -0.10
N LEU A 19 -18.78 0.31 -1.40
CA LEU A 19 -17.45 0.19 -1.98
C LEU A 19 -17.22 1.38 -2.90
N SER A 20 -16.07 2.04 -2.75
CA SER A 20 -15.68 3.18 -3.57
C SER A 20 -14.17 3.23 -3.70
N THR A 21 -13.67 4.02 -4.65
CA THR A 21 -12.25 4.19 -4.92
C THR A 21 -11.85 5.66 -4.86
N LEU A 22 -10.67 5.92 -4.30
CA LEU A 22 -10.02 7.24 -4.31
C LEU A 22 -8.59 7.08 -4.85
N HIS A 23 -8.06 8.14 -5.45
CA HIS A 23 -6.68 8.20 -5.92
C HIS A 23 -5.79 8.86 -4.86
N THR A 24 -5.12 8.04 -4.07
CA THR A 24 -4.20 8.39 -2.98
C THR A 24 -2.97 7.48 -3.04
N ASN A 25 -1.88 7.82 -2.36
CA ASN A 25 -0.67 6.99 -2.41
C ASN A 25 -0.62 5.92 -1.32
N SER A 26 -1.34 6.11 -0.21
CA SER A 26 -1.42 5.16 0.90
C SER A 26 -2.82 5.10 1.53
N THR A 27 -3.02 4.12 2.41
CA THR A 27 -4.24 3.99 3.20
C THR A 27 -4.43 5.17 4.15
N CYS A 28 -3.37 5.61 4.82
CA CYS A 28 -3.40 6.73 5.76
C CYS A 28 -3.68 8.07 5.05
N GLU A 29 -3.07 8.33 3.89
CA GLU A 29 -3.36 9.51 3.06
C GLU A 29 -4.82 9.57 2.61
N THR A 30 -5.47 8.41 2.43
CA THR A 30 -6.89 8.34 2.06
C THR A 30 -7.77 8.96 3.15
N LEU A 31 -7.44 8.75 4.42
CA LEU A 31 -8.17 9.35 5.54
C LEU A 31 -8.05 10.87 5.51
N VAL A 32 -6.84 11.39 5.28
CA VAL A 32 -6.58 12.83 5.13
C VAL A 32 -7.35 13.39 3.95
N ARG A 33 -7.33 12.69 2.80
CA ARG A 33 -8.01 13.14 1.59
C ARG A 33 -9.53 13.26 1.80
N LEU A 34 -10.14 12.30 2.49
CA LEU A 34 -11.56 12.35 2.83
C LEU A 34 -11.89 13.53 3.75
N GLN A 35 -11.03 13.82 4.73
CA GLN A 35 -11.18 15.01 5.59
C GLN A 35 -11.04 16.31 4.80
N GLN A 36 -10.05 16.42 3.92
CA GLN A 36 -9.87 17.58 3.02
C GLN A 36 -11.06 17.78 2.08
N MET A 37 -11.78 16.70 1.73
CA MET A 37 -13.01 16.75 0.94
C MET A 37 -14.24 17.20 1.74
N GLY A 38 -14.09 17.54 3.02
CA GLY A 38 -15.16 18.03 3.89
C GLY A 38 -15.91 16.94 4.66
N VAL A 39 -15.46 15.68 4.60
CA VAL A 39 -16.06 14.61 5.40
C VAL A 39 -15.65 14.77 6.86
N ALA A 40 -16.64 14.93 7.75
CA ALA A 40 -16.39 15.04 9.18
C ALA A 40 -15.76 13.76 9.75
N ARG A 41 -14.79 13.93 10.65
CA ARG A 41 -14.02 12.84 11.29
C ARG A 41 -14.90 11.78 11.96
N TRP A 42 -15.96 12.21 12.65
CA TRP A 42 -16.91 11.30 13.30
C TRP A 42 -17.67 10.42 12.30
N MET A 43 -17.89 10.91 11.07
CA MET A 43 -18.51 10.10 10.02
C MET A 43 -17.53 9.04 9.51
N LEU A 44 -16.26 9.40 9.35
CA LEU A 44 -15.21 8.45 9.00
C LEU A 44 -15.03 7.38 10.09
N SER A 45 -14.93 7.79 11.34
CA SER A 45 -14.69 6.86 12.46
C SER A 45 -15.90 5.95 12.75
N SER A 46 -17.12 6.30 12.33
CA SER A 46 -18.30 5.45 12.49
C SER A 46 -18.54 4.55 11.28
N ALA A 47 -18.42 5.06 10.06
CA ALA A 47 -18.83 4.35 8.84
C ALA A 47 -17.70 3.54 8.18
N LEU A 48 -16.47 4.01 8.26
CA LEU A 48 -15.36 3.40 7.54
C LEU A 48 -14.95 2.09 8.22
N THR A 49 -14.78 1.05 7.41
CA THR A 49 -14.46 -0.30 7.91
C THR A 49 -13.06 -0.76 7.48
N LEU A 50 -12.68 -0.47 6.23
CA LEU A 50 -11.43 -0.91 5.63
C LEU A 50 -10.99 0.11 4.59
N VAL A 51 -9.69 0.39 4.55
CA VAL A 51 -9.05 1.09 3.42
C VAL A 51 -8.01 0.15 2.84
N ILE A 52 -7.99 0.04 1.51
CA ILE A 52 -6.99 -0.74 0.78
C ILE A 52 -6.29 0.21 -0.20
N ALA A 53 -4.98 0.32 -0.08
CA ALA A 53 -4.13 0.89 -1.11
C ALA A 53 -3.53 -0.25 -1.94
N GLN A 54 -3.51 -0.07 -3.26
CA GLN A 54 -3.04 -1.09 -4.20
C GLN A 54 -2.11 -0.47 -5.23
N ARG A 55 -1.01 -1.16 -5.54
CA ARG A 55 -0.16 -0.87 -6.69
C ARG A 55 0.11 -2.16 -7.47
N LEU A 56 0.24 -2.04 -8.79
CA LEU A 56 0.58 -3.17 -9.65
C LEU A 56 2.05 -3.07 -10.05
N VAL A 57 2.80 -4.14 -9.81
CA VAL A 57 4.17 -4.30 -10.29
C VAL A 57 4.21 -5.38 -11.35
N ARG A 58 5.14 -5.26 -12.31
CA ARG A 58 5.37 -6.32 -13.30
C ARG A 58 5.89 -7.58 -12.61
N LYS A 59 5.37 -8.73 -13.00
CA LYS A 59 5.78 -10.02 -12.44
C LYS A 59 6.96 -10.58 -13.23
N LEU A 60 8.02 -10.99 -12.55
CA LEU A 60 9.17 -11.65 -13.15
C LEU A 60 8.75 -12.88 -13.94
N CYS A 61 9.33 -13.05 -15.13
CA CYS A 61 9.07 -14.22 -15.95
C CYS A 61 9.61 -15.48 -15.26
N PRO A 62 8.78 -16.53 -15.06
CA PRO A 62 9.23 -17.75 -14.39
C PRO A 62 10.28 -18.54 -15.20
N HIS A 63 10.36 -18.32 -16.51
CA HIS A 63 11.28 -19.04 -17.40
C HIS A 63 12.69 -18.46 -17.45
N CYS A 64 12.84 -17.14 -17.23
CA CYS A 64 14.12 -16.48 -17.39
C CYS A 64 14.58 -15.66 -16.19
N ARG A 65 13.79 -15.58 -15.09
CA ARG A 65 14.23 -14.90 -13.87
C ARG A 65 15.48 -15.58 -13.32
N GLN A 66 16.46 -14.78 -12.93
CA GLN A 66 17.72 -15.26 -12.36
C GLN A 66 18.08 -14.39 -11.17
N GLN A 67 18.56 -15.01 -10.09
CA GLN A 67 19.15 -14.28 -8.98
C GLN A 67 20.65 -14.14 -9.25
N GLN A 68 21.09 -12.93 -9.57
CA GLN A 68 22.47 -12.66 -9.96
C GLN A 68 22.92 -11.29 -9.46
N GLY A 69 24.12 -11.24 -8.90
CA GLY A 69 24.72 -10.06 -8.30
C GLY A 69 24.68 -10.09 -6.78
N GLU A 70 25.31 -9.09 -6.17
CA GLU A 70 25.30 -8.93 -4.71
C GLU A 70 23.88 -8.59 -4.21
N PRO A 71 23.50 -9.05 -3.01
CA PRO A 71 22.26 -8.64 -2.37
C PRO A 71 22.13 -7.12 -2.29
N ILE A 72 20.90 -6.63 -2.47
CA ILE A 72 20.58 -5.22 -2.42
C ILE A 72 20.42 -4.82 -0.96
N HIS A 73 21.29 -3.92 -0.50
CA HIS A 73 21.23 -3.36 0.84
C HIS A 73 20.41 -2.07 0.82
N ILE A 74 19.34 -2.04 1.61
CA ILE A 74 18.54 -0.85 1.87
C ILE A 74 18.61 -0.49 3.36
N PRO A 75 18.31 0.76 3.74
CA PRO A 75 18.34 1.18 5.14
C PRO A 75 17.50 0.26 6.03
N VAL A 76 18.04 -0.14 7.19
CA VAL A 76 17.42 -1.12 8.11
C VAL A 76 16.07 -0.63 8.66
N ASN A 77 15.88 0.69 8.76
CA ASN A 77 14.59 1.30 9.13
C ASN A 77 13.49 1.11 8.06
N VAL A 78 13.87 0.82 6.81
CA VAL A 78 12.93 0.55 5.71
C VAL A 78 12.66 -0.95 5.58
N TRP A 79 13.70 -1.78 5.61
CA TRP A 79 13.57 -3.23 5.56
C TRP A 79 14.76 -3.90 6.28
N PRO A 80 14.53 -4.94 7.11
CA PRO A 80 15.56 -5.45 8.00
C PRO A 80 16.61 -6.35 7.33
N SER A 81 16.29 -6.97 6.19
CA SER A 81 17.12 -7.96 5.50
C SER A 81 17.64 -7.44 4.16
N PRO A 82 18.85 -7.85 3.71
CA PRO A 82 19.26 -7.64 2.34
C PRO A 82 18.29 -8.33 1.37
N LEU A 83 17.92 -7.65 0.29
CA LEU A 83 17.01 -8.18 -0.72
C LEU A 83 17.79 -8.95 -1.79
N PRO A 84 17.26 -10.06 -2.33
CA PRO A 84 17.87 -10.76 -3.45
C PRO A 84 17.86 -9.88 -4.70
N HIS A 85 18.98 -9.86 -5.41
CA HIS A 85 19.10 -9.16 -6.68
C HIS A 85 18.57 -10.04 -7.82
N TRP A 86 17.32 -9.80 -8.21
CA TRP A 86 16.69 -10.48 -9.34
C TRP A 86 16.91 -9.72 -10.65
N GLN A 87 17.33 -10.45 -11.67
CA GLN A 87 17.46 -9.93 -13.03
C GLN A 87 16.35 -10.46 -13.94
N ALA A 88 15.97 -9.62 -14.91
CA ALA A 88 14.92 -9.88 -15.88
C ALA A 88 15.51 -9.90 -17.31
N PRO A 89 16.36 -10.89 -17.67
CA PRO A 89 17.13 -10.88 -18.93
C PRO A 89 16.28 -10.97 -20.20
N GLY A 90 15.04 -11.46 -20.10
CA GLY A 90 14.15 -11.67 -21.24
C GLY A 90 14.33 -13.03 -21.92
N CYS A 91 13.24 -13.53 -22.51
CA CYS A 91 13.21 -14.75 -23.30
C CYS A 91 11.99 -14.73 -24.23
N VAL A 92 11.81 -15.80 -25.01
CA VAL A 92 10.69 -15.95 -25.96
C VAL A 92 9.30 -16.04 -25.31
N HIS A 93 9.23 -16.30 -24.00
CA HIS A 93 7.98 -16.46 -23.25
C HIS A 93 7.51 -15.19 -22.53
N CYS A 94 8.23 -14.07 -22.67
CA CYS A 94 7.96 -12.87 -21.89
C CYS A 94 8.20 -11.59 -22.67
N TYR A 95 7.81 -10.47 -22.06
CA TYR A 95 8.08 -9.14 -22.59
C TYR A 95 9.15 -8.47 -21.74
N HIS A 96 10.39 -8.46 -22.24
CA HIS A 96 11.56 -7.90 -21.55
C HIS A 96 11.74 -8.41 -20.11
N GLY A 97 11.62 -9.73 -19.93
CA GLY A 97 11.89 -10.39 -18.64
C GLY A 97 10.69 -10.43 -17.67
N PHE A 98 9.54 -9.87 -18.05
CA PHE A 98 8.32 -9.87 -17.24
C PHE A 98 7.15 -10.57 -17.95
N TYR A 99 6.32 -11.26 -17.18
CA TYR A 99 5.10 -11.91 -17.67
C TYR A 99 3.96 -11.74 -16.67
N GLY A 100 3.02 -10.86 -17.01
CA GLY A 100 1.89 -10.51 -16.15
C GLY A 100 2.24 -9.46 -15.08
N ARG A 101 1.33 -9.29 -14.12
CA ARG A 101 1.44 -8.33 -13.01
C ARG A 101 1.07 -9.02 -11.71
N THR A 102 1.63 -8.53 -10.62
CA THR A 102 1.17 -8.87 -9.27
C THR A 102 0.79 -7.60 -8.54
N ALA A 103 -0.19 -7.71 -7.65
CA ALA A 103 -0.64 -6.60 -6.82
C ALA A 103 0.12 -6.59 -5.50
N LEU A 104 0.54 -5.39 -5.09
CA LEU A 104 0.98 -5.09 -3.75
C LEU A 104 -0.21 -4.44 -3.03
N PHE A 105 -0.49 -4.89 -1.81
CA PHE A 105 -1.61 -4.42 -1.02
C PHE A 105 -1.12 -3.88 0.31
N GLU A 106 -1.58 -2.69 0.65
CA GLU A 106 -1.55 -2.16 2.00
C GLU A 106 -2.99 -2.09 2.49
N VAL A 107 -3.25 -2.70 3.63
CA VAL A 107 -4.60 -2.94 4.13
C VAL A 107 -4.70 -2.36 5.52
N LEU A 108 -5.56 -1.36 5.69
CA LEU A 108 -5.80 -0.66 6.95
C LEU A 108 -7.22 -0.95 7.44
N PRO A 109 -7.40 -1.93 8.34
CA PRO A 109 -8.65 -2.13 9.05
C PRO A 109 -8.91 -0.99 10.02
N ILE A 110 -10.15 -0.51 10.06
CA ILE A 110 -10.57 0.57 10.97
C ILE A 110 -10.95 -0.02 12.33
N THR A 111 -9.93 -0.41 13.09
CA THR A 111 -10.03 -0.96 14.46
C THR A 111 -10.49 0.11 15.46
N PRO A 112 -10.92 -0.25 16.69
CA PRO A 112 -11.30 0.72 17.70
C PRO A 112 -10.21 1.76 18.01
N VAL A 113 -8.94 1.35 18.01
CA VAL A 113 -7.79 2.26 18.21
C VAL A 113 -7.68 3.25 17.05
N ILE A 114 -7.73 2.77 15.80
CA ILE A 114 -7.67 3.64 14.62
C ILE A 114 -8.87 4.61 14.59
N ARG A 115 -10.08 4.17 14.99
CA ARG A 115 -11.26 5.03 15.11
C ARG A 115 -11.06 6.18 16.10
N GLN A 116 -10.42 5.90 17.23
CA GLN A 116 -10.09 6.93 18.23
C GLN A 116 -9.09 7.94 17.65
N LEU A 117 -8.02 7.47 17.00
CA LEU A 117 -7.02 8.35 16.36
C LEU A 117 -7.62 9.22 15.25
N ILE A 118 -8.50 8.65 14.41
CA ILE A 118 -9.25 9.41 13.39
C ILE A 118 -10.08 10.51 14.06
N SER A 119 -10.75 10.20 15.17
CA SER A 119 -11.61 11.16 15.87
C SER A 119 -10.80 12.26 16.56
N ALA A 120 -9.62 11.93 17.10
CA ALA A 120 -8.71 12.82 17.80
C ALA A 120 -7.92 13.77 16.87
N ASN A 121 -8.05 13.62 15.54
CA ASN A 121 -7.29 14.40 14.55
C ASN A 121 -5.77 14.26 14.70
N THR A 122 -5.33 13.04 15.00
CA THR A 122 -3.91 12.69 15.06
C THR A 122 -3.25 12.85 13.68
N ASP A 123 -1.96 13.17 13.68
CA ASP A 123 -1.14 13.22 12.47
C ASP A 123 -1.06 11.85 11.78
N VAL A 124 -0.74 11.87 10.49
CA VAL A 124 -0.73 10.70 9.61
C VAL A 124 0.34 9.70 10.03
N GLU A 125 1.49 10.19 10.47
CA GLU A 125 2.65 9.39 10.85
C GLU A 125 2.36 8.55 12.09
N SER A 126 1.73 9.15 13.10
CA SER A 126 1.27 8.46 14.29
C SER A 126 0.17 7.45 13.96
N LEU A 127 -0.76 7.77 13.04
CA LEU A 127 -1.77 6.80 12.59
C LEU A 127 -1.12 5.59 11.89
N GLU A 128 -0.17 5.83 11.01
CA GLU A 128 0.59 4.78 10.33
C GLU A 128 1.38 3.93 11.34
N THR A 129 2.04 4.57 12.31
CA THR A 129 2.80 3.87 13.36
C THR A 129 1.91 2.90 14.13
N HIS A 130 0.73 3.34 14.57
CA HIS A 130 -0.21 2.47 15.28
C HIS A 130 -0.78 1.37 14.37
N ALA A 131 -1.04 1.67 13.10
CA ALA A 131 -1.48 0.68 12.13
C ALA A 131 -0.40 -0.40 11.90
N ARG A 132 0.87 0.00 11.79
CA ARG A 132 2.01 -0.92 11.64
C ARG A 132 2.21 -1.78 12.89
N GLN A 133 2.08 -1.20 14.08
CA GLN A 133 2.08 -1.95 15.35
C GLN A 133 0.93 -2.99 15.42
N ALA A 134 -0.21 -2.68 14.81
CA ALA A 134 -1.34 -3.60 14.69
C ALA A 134 -1.17 -4.65 13.57
N GLY A 135 0.00 -4.70 12.91
CA GLY A 135 0.35 -5.69 11.89
C GLY A 135 0.08 -5.25 10.45
N MET A 136 -0.29 -3.99 10.21
CA MET A 136 -0.32 -3.45 8.85
C MET A 136 1.10 -3.42 8.27
N ARG A 137 1.23 -3.83 7.01
CA ARG A 137 2.44 -3.60 6.22
C ARG A 137 2.16 -2.58 5.13
N THR A 138 3.09 -1.67 4.93
CA THR A 138 3.00 -0.65 3.87
C THR A 138 3.12 -1.29 2.48
N LEU A 139 2.75 -0.53 1.44
CA LEU A 139 2.96 -0.96 0.06
C LEU A 139 4.42 -1.33 -0.22
N PHE A 140 5.37 -0.56 0.34
CA PHE A 140 6.80 -0.78 0.14
C PHE A 140 7.27 -2.06 0.83
N GLU A 141 6.88 -2.28 2.08
CA GLU A 141 7.19 -3.51 2.82
C GLU A 141 6.63 -4.77 2.12
N ASN A 142 5.39 -4.71 1.64
CA ASN A 142 4.84 -5.81 0.83
C ASN A 142 5.56 -5.97 -0.51
N GLY A 143 6.09 -4.88 -1.07
CA GLY A 143 6.98 -4.89 -2.21
C GLY A 143 8.29 -5.61 -1.94
N CYS A 144 8.95 -5.31 -0.82
CA CYS A 144 10.15 -6.00 -0.38
C CYS A 144 9.92 -7.52 -0.25
N LEU A 145 8.81 -7.93 0.38
CA LEU A 145 8.41 -9.34 0.43
C LEU A 145 8.24 -9.96 -0.96
N ALA A 146 7.64 -9.23 -1.90
CA ALA A 146 7.48 -9.71 -3.28
C ALA A 146 8.84 -9.85 -4.01
N VAL A 147 9.82 -9.00 -3.70
CA VAL A 147 11.21 -9.15 -4.18
C VAL A 147 11.88 -10.36 -3.54
N GLU A 148 11.76 -10.55 -2.22
CA GLU A 148 12.29 -11.74 -1.52
C GLU A 148 11.76 -13.04 -2.13
N GLN A 149 10.48 -13.08 -2.50
CA GLN A 149 9.82 -14.22 -3.13
C GLN A 149 10.15 -14.39 -4.63
N GLY A 150 10.93 -13.47 -5.23
CA GLY A 150 11.27 -13.46 -6.64
C GLY A 150 10.07 -13.24 -7.57
N LEU A 151 9.04 -12.54 -7.10
CA LEU A 151 7.86 -12.19 -7.88
C LEU A 151 8.08 -10.94 -8.73
N THR A 152 8.92 -10.01 -8.28
CA THR A 152 9.31 -8.78 -8.99
C THR A 152 10.78 -8.47 -8.70
N THR A 153 11.36 -7.50 -9.41
CA THR A 153 12.68 -6.96 -9.08
C THR A 153 12.58 -5.74 -8.17
N PHE A 154 13.69 -5.38 -7.53
CA PHE A 154 13.78 -4.18 -6.70
C PHE A 154 13.66 -2.90 -7.55
N GLU A 155 14.24 -2.87 -8.75
CA GLU A 155 14.14 -1.74 -9.68
C GLU A 155 12.68 -1.51 -10.08
N GLU A 156 11.91 -2.58 -10.28
CA GLU A 156 10.49 -2.48 -10.58
C GLU A 156 9.69 -1.95 -9.38
N LEU A 157 10.07 -2.34 -8.17
CA LEU A 157 9.48 -1.80 -6.93
C LEU A 157 9.72 -0.30 -6.84
N ILE A 158 10.97 0.16 -7.00
CA ILE A 158 11.33 1.59 -6.94
C ILE A 158 10.68 2.38 -8.07
N ARG A 159 10.58 1.81 -9.27
CA ARG A 159 9.90 2.46 -10.40
C ARG A 159 8.44 2.77 -10.11
N VAL A 160 7.75 1.90 -9.35
CA VAL A 160 6.31 2.02 -9.09
C VAL A 160 6.00 2.81 -7.82
N LEU A 161 6.80 2.63 -6.75
CA LEU A 161 6.56 3.24 -5.44
C LEU A 161 7.50 4.40 -5.09
N GLY A 162 8.66 4.50 -5.75
CA GLY A 162 9.78 5.30 -5.28
C GLY A 162 10.50 4.64 -4.09
N MET A 163 11.66 5.18 -3.72
CA MET A 163 12.27 4.88 -2.41
C MET A 163 11.53 5.69 -1.35
N PRO A 164 11.08 5.08 -0.23
CA PRO A 164 10.56 5.85 0.89
C PRO A 164 11.67 6.76 1.40
N HIS A 165 11.34 8.05 1.59
CA HIS A 165 12.24 8.96 2.27
C HIS A 165 12.26 8.54 3.74
N GLY A 166 13.38 7.95 4.15
CA GLY A 166 13.66 7.73 5.57
C GLY A 166 13.97 9.07 6.20
N GLU A 167 13.01 9.65 6.89
CA GLU A 167 13.30 10.52 8.03
C GLU A 167 13.32 9.67 9.30
#